data_AF-A0A2T5V1M8-F1
#
_entry.id   AF-A0A2T5V1M8-F1
#
_cell.length_a   1.000
_cell.length_b   1.000
_cell.length_c   1.000
_cell.angle_alpha   90.00
_cell.angle_beta   90.00
_cell.angle_gamma   90.00
#
_symmetry.space_group_name_H-M   'P 1'
#
loop_
_entity.id
_entity.type
_entity.pdbx_description
1 polymer ?
#
loop_
_entity_poly.entity_id
_entity_poly.type
_entity_poly.pdbx_seq_one_letter_code
_entity_poly.pdbx_strand_id
1 'polypeptide(L)'
;MQDTMRRPARAAPIRSLTAALQAMLVAVLAAGLPGGCARPTGDFDRATPNVMHDEILPEAGRVMAAKRGEPTSTFNLTDQEEELRNRAWALIRPASSRDWVDATATEAQRTRIIKPIDDKLDPRIYYMYLRSDKFSSSQTRYDRVISDISGDTDLVRPFCQLAVRVEDMDAERLNATNRRPDLKPEEYAAAVGRVNENRRIISWVTRALKFRLVAYRHAIDRLEIETPSRDRVWDANTAWRHLAGEVAFASGGCREKPQSGAEADARARKSRIYTHWGNERPAPVK
;
A
#
# COMPACT_ATOMS: atom_id res chain seq x y z
N MET A 1 62.05 -29.19 -60.35
CA MET A 1 61.87 -27.84 -59.80
C MET A 1 60.41 -27.71 -59.38
N GLN A 2 60.07 -28.25 -58.22
CA GLN A 2 58.73 -28.20 -57.63
C GLN A 2 58.92 -27.87 -56.16
N ASP A 3 58.34 -26.73 -55.78
CA ASP A 3 58.63 -25.97 -54.58
C ASP A 3 57.66 -26.38 -53.45
N THR A 4 58.22 -26.73 -52.30
CA THR A 4 57.48 -27.27 -51.15
C THR A 4 56.79 -26.17 -50.36
N MET A 5 55.45 -26.13 -50.42
CA MET A 5 54.62 -25.25 -49.59
C MET A 5 54.73 -25.59 -48.10
N ARG A 6 55.28 -24.66 -47.31
CA ARG A 6 55.24 -24.65 -45.84
C ARG A 6 53.97 -23.90 -45.38
N ARG A 7 53.06 -24.57 -44.67
CA ARG A 7 51.88 -23.94 -44.03
C ARG A 7 52.29 -23.16 -42.76
N PRO A 8 51.75 -21.95 -42.50
CA PRO A 8 51.88 -21.31 -41.20
C PRO A 8 50.85 -21.83 -40.18
N ALA A 9 51.26 -21.86 -38.91
CA ALA A 9 50.47 -22.30 -37.76
C ALA A 9 49.31 -21.33 -37.44
N ARG A 10 48.14 -21.88 -37.06
CA ARG A 10 47.00 -21.11 -36.55
C ARG A 10 47.24 -20.72 -35.09
N ALA A 11 47.19 -19.43 -34.78
CA ALA A 11 47.12 -18.94 -33.40
C ALA A 11 45.72 -19.17 -32.81
N ALA A 12 45.65 -19.65 -31.57
CA ALA A 12 44.41 -19.79 -30.82
C ALA A 12 43.89 -18.42 -30.33
N PRO A 13 42.57 -18.19 -30.28
CA PRO A 13 42.04 -16.91 -29.81
C PRO A 13 42.17 -16.81 -28.29
N ILE A 14 42.78 -15.73 -27.83
CA ILE A 14 42.86 -15.31 -26.43
C ILE A 14 41.43 -14.97 -25.99
N ARG A 15 40.73 -15.92 -25.36
CA ARG A 15 39.44 -15.66 -24.72
C ARG A 15 39.69 -14.77 -23.51
N SER A 16 39.16 -13.55 -23.61
CA SER A 16 39.41 -12.41 -22.75
C SER A 16 39.00 -12.67 -21.29
N LEU A 17 39.95 -12.43 -20.37
CA LEU A 17 39.77 -12.40 -18.91
C LEU A 17 38.56 -11.57 -18.44
N THR A 18 38.08 -10.63 -19.27
CA THR A 18 36.88 -9.82 -19.03
C THR A 18 35.59 -10.64 -18.92
N ALA A 19 35.46 -11.75 -19.65
CA ALA A 19 34.25 -12.59 -19.60
C ALA A 19 34.15 -13.38 -18.29
N ALA A 20 35.30 -13.81 -17.73
CA ALA A 20 35.35 -14.49 -16.44
C ALA A 20 35.09 -13.54 -15.27
N LEU A 21 35.59 -12.30 -15.34
CA LEU A 21 35.29 -11.24 -14.36
C LEU A 21 33.83 -10.78 -14.42
N GLN A 22 33.24 -10.67 -15.61
CA GLN A 22 31.81 -10.38 -15.76
C GLN A 22 30.93 -11.52 -15.25
N ALA A 23 31.30 -12.78 -15.52
CA ALA A 23 30.58 -13.94 -14.99
C ALA A 23 30.70 -14.04 -13.46
N MET A 24 31.86 -13.71 -12.87
CA MET A 24 32.01 -13.66 -11.41
C MET A 24 31.21 -12.51 -10.79
N LEU A 25 31.14 -11.33 -11.41
CA LEU A 25 30.35 -10.21 -10.87
C LEU A 25 28.84 -10.52 -10.92
N VAL A 26 28.36 -11.16 -11.98
CA VAL A 26 26.96 -11.63 -12.09
C VAL A 26 26.68 -12.77 -11.11
N ALA A 27 27.63 -13.69 -10.91
CA ALA A 27 27.50 -14.77 -9.94
C ALA A 27 27.54 -14.28 -8.48
N VAL A 28 28.31 -13.24 -8.16
CA VAL A 28 28.34 -12.62 -6.83
C VAL A 28 27.06 -11.81 -6.57
N LEU A 29 26.50 -11.12 -7.57
CA LEU A 29 25.18 -10.49 -7.45
C LEU A 29 24.04 -11.53 -7.37
N ALA A 30 24.16 -12.69 -8.01
CA ALA A 30 23.16 -13.75 -7.96
C ALA A 30 23.26 -14.65 -6.71
N ALA A 31 24.44 -14.76 -6.09
CA ALA A 31 24.67 -15.51 -4.86
C ALA A 31 24.36 -14.69 -3.58
N GLY A 32 24.10 -13.39 -3.72
CA GLY A 32 23.60 -12.52 -2.65
C GLY A 32 22.13 -12.77 -2.34
N LEU A 33 21.84 -13.90 -1.69
CA LEU A 33 20.66 -14.18 -0.87
C LEU A 33 19.28 -13.98 -1.54
N PRO A 34 18.46 -15.04 -1.70
CA PRO A 34 17.03 -14.87 -1.96
C PRO A 34 16.26 -14.12 -0.83
N GLY A 35 16.95 -13.65 0.23
CA GLY A 35 16.42 -12.76 1.27
C GLY A 35 17.08 -11.36 1.34
N GLY A 36 18.06 -11.03 0.48
CA GLY A 36 18.87 -9.81 0.60
C GLY A 36 18.20 -8.51 0.15
N CYS A 37 17.06 -8.61 -0.54
CA CYS A 37 16.26 -7.44 -0.95
C CYS A 37 14.98 -7.28 -0.11
N ALA A 38 14.67 -8.25 0.76
CA ALA A 38 13.58 -8.11 1.71
C ALA A 38 14.08 -7.33 2.94
N ARG A 39 13.29 -6.37 3.40
CA ARG A 39 13.65 -5.55 4.56
C ARG A 39 13.76 -6.43 5.80
N PRO A 40 14.88 -6.37 6.55
CA PRO A 40 15.01 -7.14 7.77
C PRO A 40 14.02 -6.65 8.84
N THR A 41 13.48 -7.59 9.60
CA THR A 41 12.53 -7.34 10.69
C THR A 41 13.03 -7.95 11.99
N GLY A 42 12.80 -7.29 13.12
CA GLY A 42 13.19 -7.76 14.45
C GLY A 42 12.12 -8.63 15.13
N ASP A 43 12.32 -8.94 16.41
CA ASP A 43 11.51 -9.92 17.19
C ASP A 43 10.04 -9.55 17.44
N PHE A 44 9.62 -8.35 17.02
CA PHE A 44 8.22 -7.91 17.00
C PHE A 44 7.76 -7.56 15.59
N ASP A 45 8.43 -8.11 14.59
CA ASP A 45 8.15 -7.85 13.19
C ASP A 45 8.29 -6.37 12.80
N ARG A 46 8.93 -5.56 13.66
CA ARG A 46 9.26 -4.16 13.39
C ARG A 46 10.40 -4.10 12.40
N ALA A 47 10.32 -3.14 11.48
CA ALA A 47 11.43 -2.79 10.61
C ALA A 47 12.68 -2.51 11.46
N THR A 48 13.76 -3.27 11.24
CA THR A 48 15.05 -2.93 11.86
C THR A 48 15.70 -1.80 11.06
N PRO A 49 16.32 -0.81 11.73
CA PRO A 49 17.15 0.17 11.05
C PRO A 49 18.23 -0.53 10.22
N ASN A 50 18.36 -0.17 8.96
CA ASN A 50 19.40 -0.69 8.07
C ASN A 50 19.68 0.33 6.96
N VAL A 51 20.95 0.72 6.82
CA VAL A 51 21.46 1.62 5.78
C VAL A 51 20.96 1.25 4.38
N MET A 52 20.90 -0.04 4.05
CA MET A 52 20.39 -0.49 2.76
C MET A 52 18.94 -0.06 2.52
N HIS A 53 18.05 -0.25 3.50
CA HIS A 53 16.60 -0.02 3.34
C HIS A 53 16.16 1.40 3.68
N ASP A 54 16.98 2.14 4.42
CA ASP A 54 16.69 3.47 4.94
C ASP A 54 17.39 4.59 4.16
N GLU A 55 18.55 4.32 3.55
CA GLU A 55 19.32 5.32 2.81
C GLU A 55 19.50 4.93 1.33
N ILE A 56 20.06 3.74 1.07
CA ILE A 56 20.51 3.36 -0.28
C ILE A 56 19.34 3.08 -1.22
N LEU A 57 18.40 2.20 -0.83
CA LEU A 57 17.26 1.87 -1.68
C LEU A 57 16.33 3.07 -1.91
N PRO A 58 16.02 3.92 -0.90
CA PRO A 58 15.28 5.16 -1.13
C PRO A 58 15.97 6.13 -2.09
N GLU A 59 17.30 6.30 -2.02
CA GLU A 59 18.06 7.15 -2.95
C GLU A 59 18.04 6.57 -4.37
N ALA A 60 18.36 5.28 -4.53
CA ALA A 60 18.25 4.60 -5.82
C ALA A 60 16.82 4.74 -6.40
N GLY A 61 15.84 4.65 -5.52
CA GLY A 61 14.44 4.94 -5.78
C GLY A 61 14.14 6.32 -6.35
N ARG A 62 14.69 7.37 -5.72
CA ARG A 62 14.57 8.75 -6.19
C ARG A 62 15.18 8.91 -7.58
N VAL A 63 16.34 8.34 -7.84
CA VAL A 63 16.98 8.35 -9.17
C VAL A 63 16.11 7.65 -10.22
N MET A 64 15.58 6.47 -9.89
CA MET A 64 14.73 5.70 -10.80
C MET A 64 13.39 6.39 -11.06
N ALA A 65 12.81 7.01 -10.03
CA ALA A 65 11.62 7.85 -10.14
C ALA A 65 11.85 9.07 -11.05
N ALA A 66 12.97 9.77 -10.87
CA ALA A 66 13.35 10.91 -11.70
C ALA A 66 13.54 10.48 -13.17
N LYS A 67 14.17 9.33 -13.42
CA LYS A 67 14.28 8.74 -14.77
C LYS A 67 12.91 8.42 -15.41
N ARG A 68 11.88 8.17 -14.61
CA ARG A 68 10.49 7.96 -15.06
C ARG A 68 9.69 9.27 -15.18
N GLY A 69 10.30 10.42 -14.90
CA GLY A 69 9.61 11.72 -14.87
C GLY A 69 8.65 11.87 -13.71
N GLU A 70 8.78 11.05 -12.65
CA GLU A 70 7.92 11.15 -11.48
C GLU A 70 8.47 12.22 -10.52
N PRO A 71 7.62 13.11 -9.98
CA PRO A 71 8.04 14.06 -8.96
C PRO A 71 8.61 13.37 -7.71
N THR A 72 9.66 13.97 -7.14
CA THR A 72 10.29 13.56 -5.87
C THR A 72 10.50 14.79 -5.00
N SER A 73 10.17 14.68 -3.72
CA SER A 73 10.35 15.79 -2.79
C SER A 73 11.75 15.82 -2.20
N THR A 74 12.30 17.01 -1.99
CA THR A 74 13.49 17.26 -1.17
C THR A 74 13.16 17.72 0.26
N PHE A 75 11.88 17.95 0.57
CA PHE A 75 11.45 18.40 1.91
C PHE A 75 11.54 17.30 2.96
N ASN A 76 11.62 17.67 4.23
CA ASN A 76 11.52 16.73 5.35
C ASN A 76 10.09 16.18 5.50
N LEU A 77 9.94 15.00 6.08
CA LEU A 77 8.64 14.45 6.45
C LEU A 77 8.11 15.16 7.70
N THR A 78 6.78 15.27 7.79
CA THR A 78 6.11 15.63 9.05
C THR A 78 5.79 14.36 9.85
N ASP A 79 5.56 14.50 11.15
CA ASP A 79 5.16 13.38 12.01
C ASP A 79 3.91 12.64 11.48
N GLN A 80 2.95 13.38 10.91
CA GLN A 80 1.76 12.78 10.31
C GLN A 80 2.07 12.01 9.01
N GLU A 81 3.03 12.49 8.22
CA GLU A 81 3.49 11.82 7.00
C GLU A 81 4.31 10.56 7.30
N GLU A 82 5.09 10.57 8.38
CA GLU A 82 5.79 9.39 8.89
C GLU A 82 4.80 8.36 9.41
N GLU A 83 3.84 8.77 10.24
CA GLU A 83 2.81 7.89 10.75
C GLU A 83 1.94 7.32 9.61
N LEU A 84 1.67 8.10 8.56
CA LEU A 84 0.96 7.63 7.36
C LEU A 84 1.73 6.48 6.70
N ARG A 85 3.05 6.62 6.57
CA ARG A 85 3.92 5.58 5.98
C ARG A 85 3.96 4.33 6.86
N ASN A 86 4.01 4.49 8.18
CA ASN A 86 4.00 3.37 9.13
C ASN A 86 2.69 2.59 9.07
N ARG A 87 1.54 3.27 9.12
CA ARG A 87 0.22 2.63 9.02
C ARG A 87 -0.04 2.04 7.64
N ALA A 88 0.40 2.73 6.59
CA ALA A 88 0.33 2.21 5.23
C ALA A 88 1.09 0.90 5.12
N TRP A 89 2.26 0.79 5.75
CA TRP A 89 3.05 -0.45 5.72
C TRP A 89 2.30 -1.62 6.36
N ALA A 90 1.63 -1.39 7.50
CA ALA A 90 0.80 -2.41 8.14
C ALA A 90 -0.36 -2.90 7.25
N LEU A 91 -0.86 -2.05 6.35
CA LEU A 91 -1.90 -2.40 5.39
C LEU A 91 -1.35 -2.89 4.04
N ILE A 92 -0.13 -2.57 3.66
CA ILE A 92 0.48 -3.09 2.42
C ILE A 92 0.98 -4.52 2.66
N ARG A 93 1.61 -4.74 3.81
CA ARG A 93 2.16 -6.02 4.26
C ARG A 93 1.78 -6.26 5.73
N PRO A 94 0.51 -6.55 6.03
CA PRO A 94 0.13 -6.99 7.36
C PRO A 94 0.94 -8.23 7.75
N ALA A 95 1.22 -8.40 9.05
CA ALA A 95 1.98 -9.54 9.57
C ALA A 95 1.42 -10.88 9.08
N SER A 96 0.10 -10.97 8.96
CA SER A 96 -0.62 -12.12 8.42
C SER A 96 -0.29 -12.47 6.96
N SER A 97 0.13 -11.49 6.16
CA SER A 97 0.35 -11.64 4.71
C SER A 97 1.79 -11.91 4.30
N ARG A 98 2.73 -11.87 5.24
CA ARG A 98 4.18 -11.95 4.99
C ARG A 98 4.61 -13.23 4.28
N ASP A 99 3.92 -14.32 4.60
CA ASP A 99 4.23 -15.66 4.10
C ASP A 99 3.86 -15.87 2.63
N TRP A 100 2.96 -15.04 2.09
CA TRP A 100 2.38 -15.27 0.76
C TRP A 100 2.45 -14.05 -0.17
N VAL A 101 2.72 -12.86 0.36
CA VAL A 101 3.00 -11.64 -0.42
C VAL A 101 4.51 -11.46 -0.57
N ASP A 102 4.99 -11.28 -1.80
CA ASP A 102 6.43 -11.13 -2.11
C ASP A 102 7.06 -9.91 -1.39
N ALA A 103 7.96 -10.21 -0.46
CA ALA A 103 8.66 -9.23 0.36
C ALA A 103 9.60 -8.32 -0.45
N THR A 104 10.31 -8.92 -1.40
CA THR A 104 11.30 -8.22 -2.21
C THR A 104 10.61 -7.29 -3.19
N ALA A 105 9.57 -7.77 -3.87
CA ALA A 105 8.83 -6.92 -4.78
C ALA A 105 8.12 -5.78 -4.05
N THR A 106 7.59 -6.05 -2.85
CA THR A 106 6.98 -5.01 -2.02
C THR A 106 7.99 -3.94 -1.59
N GLU A 107 9.18 -4.32 -1.11
CA GLU A 107 10.23 -3.35 -0.77
C GLU A 107 10.74 -2.56 -1.98
N ALA A 108 10.89 -3.22 -3.13
CA ALA A 108 11.27 -2.56 -4.37
C ALA A 108 10.21 -1.54 -4.83
N GLN A 109 8.92 -1.83 -4.61
CA GLN A 109 7.83 -0.90 -4.90
C GLN A 109 7.81 0.27 -3.90
N ARG A 110 8.05 0.01 -2.59
CA ARG A 110 8.15 1.03 -1.53
C ARG A 110 9.24 2.05 -1.85
N THR A 111 10.38 1.54 -2.26
CA THR A 111 11.55 2.33 -2.61
C THR A 111 11.50 2.83 -4.04
N ARG A 112 10.37 2.70 -4.77
CA ARG A 112 10.20 3.22 -6.16
C ARG A 112 11.22 2.69 -7.17
N ILE A 113 11.88 1.57 -6.89
CA ILE A 113 12.77 0.89 -7.83
C ILE A 113 11.96 0.30 -8.97
N ILE A 114 10.85 -0.36 -8.65
CA ILE A 114 9.91 -0.91 -9.63
C ILE A 114 8.60 -0.11 -9.68
N LYS A 115 7.88 -0.26 -10.80
CA LYS A 115 6.49 0.22 -10.93
C LYS A 115 5.56 -0.65 -10.09
N PRO A 116 4.35 -0.16 -9.75
CA PRO A 116 3.35 -1.00 -9.10
C PRO A 116 3.14 -2.32 -9.85
N ILE A 117 3.14 -3.43 -9.10
CA ILE A 117 2.91 -4.78 -9.64
C ILE A 117 1.64 -5.43 -9.09
N ASP A 118 0.90 -4.71 -8.23
CA ASP A 118 -0.25 -5.25 -7.49
C ASP A 118 -1.33 -5.85 -8.44
N ASP A 119 -1.43 -5.33 -9.66
CA ASP A 119 -2.33 -5.78 -10.74
C ASP A 119 -1.88 -7.08 -11.43
N LYS A 120 -0.62 -7.48 -11.25
CA LYS A 120 -0.02 -8.68 -11.85
C LYS A 120 0.12 -9.84 -10.87
N LEU A 121 -0.14 -9.59 -9.59
CA LEU A 121 -0.08 -10.63 -8.56
C LEU A 121 -1.22 -11.63 -8.74
N ASP A 122 -0.90 -12.92 -8.65
CA ASP A 122 -1.87 -13.99 -8.75
C ASP A 122 -2.65 -14.14 -7.44
N PRO A 123 -3.96 -13.88 -7.38
CA PRO A 123 -4.74 -14.00 -6.15
C PRO A 123 -4.78 -15.42 -5.58
N ARG A 124 -4.44 -16.44 -6.39
CA ARG A 124 -4.44 -17.86 -5.97
C ARG A 124 -3.36 -18.17 -4.93
N ILE A 125 -2.32 -17.34 -4.84
CA ILE A 125 -1.17 -17.61 -3.96
C ILE A 125 -1.57 -17.69 -2.48
N TYR A 126 -2.61 -16.96 -2.07
CA TYR A 126 -3.12 -17.05 -0.70
C TYR A 126 -3.76 -18.40 -0.39
N TYR A 127 -4.56 -18.95 -1.30
CA TYR A 127 -5.13 -20.28 -1.12
C TYR A 127 -4.04 -21.37 -1.10
N MET A 128 -3.01 -21.23 -1.95
CA MET A 128 -1.85 -22.14 -1.91
C MET A 128 -1.12 -22.08 -0.56
N TYR A 129 -0.99 -20.89 0.02
CA TYR A 129 -0.44 -20.71 1.36
C TYR A 129 -1.26 -21.44 2.43
N LEU A 130 -2.59 -21.32 2.39
CA LEU A 130 -3.49 -22.02 3.34
C LEU A 130 -3.45 -23.54 3.21
N ARG A 131 -3.00 -24.07 2.07
CA ARG A 131 -2.82 -25.51 1.85
C ARG A 131 -1.46 -26.04 2.32
N SER A 132 -0.55 -25.17 2.76
CA SER A 132 0.74 -25.61 3.30
C SER A 132 0.57 -26.43 4.57
N ASP A 133 1.59 -27.23 4.91
CA ASP A 133 1.60 -28.12 6.08
C ASP A 133 1.46 -27.37 7.43
N LYS A 134 1.57 -26.02 7.41
CA LYS A 134 1.29 -25.16 8.57
C LYS A 134 -0.16 -25.28 9.06
N PHE A 135 -1.09 -25.70 8.20
CA PHE A 135 -2.52 -25.75 8.51
C PHE A 135 -3.05 -27.18 8.41
N SER A 136 -2.95 -27.90 9.54
CA SER A 136 -3.27 -29.33 9.64
C SER A 136 -4.77 -29.63 9.62
N SER A 137 -5.63 -28.68 10.02
CA SER A 137 -7.09 -28.87 10.03
C SER A 137 -7.80 -27.90 9.08
N SER A 138 -8.91 -28.36 8.49
CA SER A 138 -9.80 -27.54 7.65
C SER A 138 -10.33 -26.31 8.40
N GLN A 139 -10.68 -26.50 9.68
CA GLN A 139 -11.17 -25.43 10.55
C GLN A 139 -10.10 -24.34 10.75
N THR A 140 -8.84 -24.74 10.96
CA THR A 140 -7.71 -23.80 11.10
C THR A 140 -7.51 -22.95 9.85
N ARG A 141 -7.77 -23.50 8.65
CA ARG A 141 -7.68 -22.72 7.40
C ARG A 141 -8.75 -21.63 7.35
N TYR A 142 -9.99 -21.94 7.74
CA TYR A 142 -11.05 -20.93 7.85
C TYR A 142 -10.74 -19.89 8.93
N ASP A 143 -10.33 -20.33 10.11
CA ASP A 143 -9.96 -19.45 11.23
C ASP A 143 -8.84 -18.48 10.80
N ARG A 144 -7.88 -18.96 10.01
CA ARG A 144 -6.82 -18.12 9.46
C ARG A 144 -7.38 -17.04 8.53
N VAL A 145 -8.23 -17.42 7.57
CA VAL A 145 -8.84 -16.46 6.63
C VAL A 145 -9.66 -15.41 7.38
N ILE A 146 -10.47 -15.84 8.35
CA ILE A 146 -11.30 -14.95 9.17
C ILE A 146 -10.40 -13.98 9.94
N SER A 147 -9.36 -14.47 10.60
CA SER A 147 -8.43 -13.65 11.37
C SER A 147 -7.69 -12.64 10.50
N ASP A 148 -7.26 -13.04 9.30
CA ASP A 148 -6.54 -12.16 8.38
C ASP A 148 -7.45 -11.04 7.87
N ILE A 149 -8.69 -11.37 7.51
CA ILE A 149 -9.71 -10.41 7.09
C ILE A 149 -10.05 -9.42 8.20
N SER A 150 -10.27 -9.90 9.43
CA SER A 150 -10.59 -9.03 10.57
C SER A 150 -9.43 -8.09 10.90
N GLY A 151 -8.19 -8.61 10.89
CA GLY A 151 -7.00 -7.79 11.10
C GLY A 151 -6.83 -6.68 10.07
N ASP A 152 -7.13 -6.95 8.79
CA ASP A 152 -7.16 -5.91 7.76
C ASP A 152 -8.27 -4.88 8.03
N THR A 153 -9.47 -5.36 8.35
CA THR A 153 -10.66 -4.53 8.59
C THR A 153 -10.41 -3.50 9.68
N ASP A 154 -9.82 -3.91 10.80
CA ASP A 154 -9.55 -3.05 11.95
C ASP A 154 -8.54 -1.93 11.65
N LEU A 155 -7.68 -2.13 10.65
CA LEU A 155 -6.65 -1.17 10.26
C LEU A 155 -7.14 -0.11 9.27
N VAL A 156 -8.23 -0.35 8.53
CA VAL A 156 -8.69 0.55 7.45
C VAL A 156 -9.11 1.92 7.97
N ARG A 157 -10.00 1.98 8.98
CA ARG A 157 -10.53 3.25 9.48
C ARG A 157 -9.46 4.15 10.11
N PRO A 158 -8.58 3.67 11.00
CA PRO A 158 -7.50 4.49 11.55
C PRO A 158 -6.54 5.02 10.47
N PHE A 159 -6.24 4.21 9.45
CA PHE A 159 -5.46 4.66 8.31
C PHE A 159 -6.16 5.77 7.53
N CYS A 160 -7.45 5.59 7.21
CA CYS A 160 -8.23 6.57 6.45
C CYS A 160 -8.32 7.93 7.14
N GLN A 161 -8.52 7.96 8.47
CA GLN A 161 -8.54 9.20 9.25
C GLN A 161 -7.21 9.97 9.16
N LEU A 162 -6.08 9.27 9.11
CA LEU A 162 -4.78 9.88 8.94
C LEU A 162 -4.53 10.31 7.49
N ALA A 163 -4.93 9.49 6.52
CA ALA A 163 -4.82 9.82 5.10
C ALA A 163 -5.53 11.13 4.76
N VAL A 164 -6.77 11.32 5.24
CA VAL A 164 -7.53 12.56 5.06
C VAL A 164 -6.79 13.77 5.65
N ARG A 165 -6.23 13.64 6.87
CA ARG A 165 -5.46 14.73 7.49
C ARG A 165 -4.23 15.11 6.67
N VAL A 166 -3.49 14.12 6.16
CA VAL A 166 -2.33 14.37 5.29
C VAL A 166 -2.77 14.98 3.96
N GLU A 167 -3.90 14.57 3.39
CA GLU A 167 -4.45 15.22 2.19
C GLU A 167 -4.84 16.68 2.42
N ASP A 168 -5.41 17.01 3.58
CA ASP A 168 -5.74 18.39 3.95
C ASP A 168 -4.46 19.22 4.15
N MET A 169 -3.41 18.64 4.74
CA MET A 169 -2.07 19.25 4.81
C MET A 169 -1.43 19.44 3.43
N ASP A 170 -1.61 18.47 2.53
CA ASP A 170 -1.17 18.55 1.13
C ASP A 170 -1.87 19.68 0.39
N ALA A 171 -3.18 19.87 0.62
CA ALA A 171 -3.95 20.98 0.06
C ALA A 171 -3.45 22.34 0.57
N GLU A 172 -3.23 22.46 1.89
CA GLU A 172 -2.66 23.68 2.47
C GLU A 172 -1.25 23.97 1.94
N ARG A 173 -0.43 22.93 1.73
CA ARG A 173 0.91 23.07 1.13
C ARG A 173 0.83 23.70 -0.26
N LEU A 174 -0.07 23.23 -1.12
CA LEU A 174 -0.26 23.79 -2.46
C LEU A 174 -0.89 25.19 -2.42
N ASN A 175 -1.74 25.47 -1.44
CA ASN A 175 -2.27 26.83 -1.24
C ASN A 175 -1.20 27.80 -0.74
N ALA A 176 -0.26 27.32 0.08
CA ALA A 176 0.86 28.11 0.57
C ALA A 176 1.82 28.50 -0.57
N THR A 177 2.10 27.58 -1.51
CA THR A 177 2.93 27.90 -2.69
C THR A 177 2.29 28.99 -3.55
N ASN A 178 0.97 28.95 -3.76
CA ASN A 178 0.25 29.97 -4.54
C ASN A 178 0.24 31.37 -3.91
N ARG A 179 0.39 31.46 -2.57
CA ARG A 179 0.39 32.73 -1.83
C ARG A 179 1.77 33.37 -1.71
N ARG A 180 2.83 32.73 -2.22
CA ARG A 180 4.22 33.15 -2.06
C ARG A 180 4.78 33.70 -3.39
N PRO A 181 4.89 35.03 -3.55
CA PRO A 181 5.39 35.63 -4.78
C PRO A 181 6.90 35.41 -5.00
N ASP A 182 7.64 35.08 -3.94
CA ASP A 182 9.09 34.84 -3.92
C ASP A 182 9.46 33.34 -3.98
N LEU A 183 8.48 32.45 -4.20
CA LEU A 183 8.69 31.00 -4.22
C LEU A 183 9.65 30.59 -5.35
N LYS A 184 10.70 29.84 -4.99
CA LYS A 184 11.64 29.32 -5.97
C LYS A 184 11.03 28.13 -6.74
N PRO A 185 11.40 27.91 -8.01
CA PRO A 185 10.96 26.75 -8.78
C PRO A 185 11.25 25.41 -8.09
N GLU A 186 12.38 25.31 -7.40
CA GLU A 186 12.78 24.12 -6.64
C GLU A 186 11.85 23.84 -5.45
N GLU A 187 11.42 24.88 -4.74
CA GLU A 187 10.49 24.77 -3.62
C GLU A 187 9.09 24.35 -4.10
N TYR A 188 8.65 24.88 -5.23
CA TYR A 188 7.42 24.44 -5.88
C TYR A 188 7.49 22.96 -6.28
N ALA A 189 8.58 22.55 -6.93
CA ALA A 189 8.80 21.17 -7.34
C ALA A 189 8.83 20.20 -6.14
N ALA A 190 9.49 20.58 -5.05
CA ALA A 190 9.52 19.80 -3.82
C ALA A 190 8.13 19.68 -3.16
N ALA A 191 7.36 20.78 -3.13
CA ALA A 191 5.99 20.77 -2.61
C ALA A 191 5.08 19.82 -3.41
N VAL A 192 5.10 19.91 -4.73
CA VAL A 192 4.36 19.01 -5.63
C VAL A 192 4.85 17.56 -5.49
N GLY A 193 6.16 17.38 -5.38
CA GLY A 193 6.81 16.09 -5.13
C GLY A 193 6.25 15.40 -3.89
N ARG A 194 6.11 16.11 -2.77
CA ARG A 194 5.61 15.53 -1.52
C ARG A 194 4.14 15.12 -1.63
N VAL A 195 3.31 15.97 -2.22
CA VAL A 195 1.90 15.64 -2.47
C VAL A 195 1.78 14.38 -3.36
N ASN A 196 2.64 14.26 -4.38
CA ASN A 196 2.66 13.07 -5.22
C ASN A 196 3.07 11.81 -4.44
N GLU A 197 4.09 11.89 -3.59
CA GLU A 197 4.54 10.78 -2.74
C GLU A 197 3.43 10.31 -1.79
N ASN A 198 2.76 11.24 -1.13
CA ASN A 198 1.65 10.95 -0.20
C ASN A 198 0.46 10.30 -0.94
N ARG A 199 0.05 10.84 -2.09
CA ARG A 199 -0.99 10.22 -2.93
C ARG A 199 -0.61 8.82 -3.40
N ARG A 200 0.65 8.60 -3.77
CA ARG A 200 1.13 7.28 -4.21
C ARG A 200 1.04 6.26 -3.10
N ILE A 201 1.44 6.59 -1.86
CA ILE A 201 1.34 5.63 -0.76
C ILE A 201 -0.11 5.32 -0.40
N ILE A 202 -1.00 6.32 -0.39
CA ILE A 202 -2.44 6.13 -0.18
C ILE A 202 -3.02 5.20 -1.26
N SER A 203 -2.71 5.48 -2.53
CA SER A 203 -3.18 4.65 -3.64
C SER A 203 -2.68 3.20 -3.55
N TRP A 204 -1.48 2.98 -2.99
CA TRP A 204 -0.91 1.65 -2.86
C TRP A 204 -1.65 0.83 -1.81
N VAL A 205 -1.98 1.44 -0.67
CA VAL A 205 -2.84 0.80 0.33
C VAL A 205 -4.15 0.35 -0.30
N THR A 206 -4.81 1.21 -1.08
CA THR A 206 -6.07 0.85 -1.77
C THR A 206 -5.88 -0.32 -2.74
N ARG A 207 -4.79 -0.37 -3.51
CA ARG A 207 -4.52 -1.50 -4.42
C ARG A 207 -4.23 -2.79 -3.67
N ALA A 208 -3.42 -2.73 -2.61
CA ALA A 208 -3.09 -3.88 -1.79
C ALA A 208 -4.35 -4.48 -1.14
N LEU A 209 -5.23 -3.64 -0.61
CA LEU A 209 -6.51 -4.04 -0.05
C LEU A 209 -7.42 -4.71 -1.09
N LYS A 210 -7.53 -4.14 -2.30
CA LYS A 210 -8.30 -4.75 -3.39
C LYS A 210 -7.75 -6.13 -3.79
N PHE A 211 -6.43 -6.25 -3.91
CA PHE A 211 -5.78 -7.52 -4.20
C PHE A 211 -6.12 -8.57 -3.13
N ARG A 212 -5.99 -8.22 -1.84
CA ARG A 212 -6.31 -9.13 -0.74
C ARG A 212 -7.79 -9.51 -0.72
N LEU A 213 -8.70 -8.57 -0.96
CA LEU A 213 -10.13 -8.86 -1.04
C LEU A 213 -10.44 -9.95 -2.09
N VAL A 214 -9.78 -9.90 -3.25
CA VAL A 214 -9.91 -10.91 -4.31
C VAL A 214 -9.27 -12.23 -3.88
N ALA A 215 -8.07 -12.20 -3.29
CA ALA A 215 -7.38 -13.40 -2.80
C ALA A 215 -8.18 -14.13 -1.71
N TYR A 216 -8.78 -13.39 -0.77
CA TYR A 216 -9.65 -13.91 0.27
C TYR A 216 -10.91 -14.53 -0.29
N ARG A 217 -11.58 -13.86 -1.24
CA ARG A 217 -12.75 -14.45 -1.91
C ARG A 217 -12.40 -15.78 -2.56
N HIS A 218 -11.30 -15.81 -3.31
CA HIS A 218 -10.83 -17.01 -3.97
C HIS A 218 -10.56 -18.14 -2.97
N ALA A 219 -9.89 -17.84 -1.86
CA ALA A 219 -9.60 -18.84 -0.83
C ALA A 219 -10.88 -19.40 -0.18
N ILE A 220 -11.86 -18.55 0.16
CA ILE A 220 -13.14 -18.99 0.72
C ILE A 220 -13.86 -19.94 -0.25
N ASP A 221 -13.96 -19.55 -1.52
CA ASP A 221 -14.61 -20.36 -2.56
C ASP A 221 -13.94 -21.73 -2.74
N ARG A 222 -12.60 -21.80 -2.65
CA ARG A 222 -11.86 -23.06 -2.78
C ARG A 222 -11.92 -23.91 -1.52
N LEU A 223 -11.88 -23.31 -0.34
CA LEU A 223 -12.03 -24.03 0.93
C LEU A 223 -13.43 -24.66 1.07
N GLU A 224 -14.46 -23.99 0.56
CA GLU A 224 -15.84 -24.51 0.56
C GLU A 224 -15.94 -25.80 -0.27
N ILE A 225 -15.22 -25.87 -1.39
CA ILE A 225 -15.16 -27.06 -2.24
C ILE A 225 -14.30 -28.16 -1.59
N GLU A 226 -13.11 -27.81 -1.11
CA GLU A 226 -12.12 -28.78 -0.60
C GLU A 226 -12.57 -29.40 0.73
N THR A 227 -13.13 -28.59 1.62
CA THR A 227 -13.43 -28.93 3.01
C THR A 227 -14.67 -28.16 3.48
N PRO A 228 -15.86 -28.60 3.08
CA PRO A 228 -17.09 -27.87 3.38
C PRO A 228 -17.36 -27.80 4.89
N SER A 229 -17.66 -26.60 5.39
CA SER A 229 -17.99 -26.35 6.79
C SER A 229 -18.98 -25.19 6.89
N ARG A 230 -20.28 -25.49 7.04
CA ARG A 230 -21.37 -24.51 6.92
C ARG A 230 -21.17 -23.26 7.77
N ASP A 231 -20.89 -23.45 9.06
CA ASP A 231 -20.78 -22.34 10.01
C ASP A 231 -19.55 -21.47 9.69
N ARG A 232 -18.41 -22.09 9.39
CA ARG A 232 -17.18 -21.36 9.04
C ARG A 232 -17.26 -20.64 7.71
N VAL A 233 -17.95 -21.22 6.73
CA VAL A 233 -18.22 -20.54 5.44
C VAL A 233 -19.07 -19.30 5.69
N TRP A 234 -20.06 -19.38 6.59
CA TRP A 234 -20.87 -18.22 6.96
C TRP A 234 -20.02 -17.14 7.64
N ASP A 235 -19.20 -17.51 8.63
CA ASP A 235 -18.31 -16.58 9.34
C ASP A 235 -17.34 -15.88 8.37
N ALA A 236 -16.68 -16.65 7.50
CA ALA A 236 -15.72 -16.11 6.53
C ALA A 236 -16.40 -15.19 5.51
N ASN A 237 -17.58 -15.54 5.01
CA ASN A 237 -18.35 -14.67 4.13
C ASN A 237 -18.80 -13.38 4.83
N THR A 238 -19.16 -13.44 6.11
CA THR A 238 -19.52 -12.27 6.90
C THR A 238 -18.32 -11.35 7.06
N ALA A 239 -17.18 -11.86 7.53
CA ALA A 239 -15.94 -11.10 7.63
C ALA A 239 -15.55 -10.46 6.28
N TRP A 240 -15.61 -11.23 5.20
CA TRP A 240 -15.30 -10.73 3.85
C TRP A 240 -16.19 -9.55 3.43
N ARG A 241 -17.50 -9.60 3.73
CA ARG A 241 -18.43 -8.49 3.43
C ARG A 241 -18.08 -7.22 4.22
N HIS A 242 -17.69 -7.37 5.49
CA HIS A 242 -17.23 -6.23 6.30
C HIS A 242 -16.01 -5.57 5.67
N LEU A 243 -14.97 -6.37 5.35
CA LEU A 243 -13.79 -5.85 4.67
C LEU A 243 -14.13 -5.23 3.31
N ALA A 244 -15.02 -5.85 2.52
CA ALA A 244 -15.45 -5.28 1.24
C ALA A 244 -16.04 -3.87 1.39
N GLY A 245 -16.83 -3.63 2.44
CA GLY A 245 -17.34 -2.31 2.78
C GLY A 245 -16.23 -1.31 3.12
N GLU A 246 -15.26 -1.73 3.93
CA GLU A 246 -14.09 -0.91 4.29
C GLU A 246 -13.20 -0.59 3.09
N VAL A 247 -12.95 -1.56 2.22
CA VAL A 247 -12.20 -1.36 0.97
C VAL A 247 -12.93 -0.42 0.02
N ALA A 248 -14.26 -0.51 -0.06
CA ALA A 248 -15.07 0.42 -0.84
C ALA A 248 -14.99 1.85 -0.27
N PHE A 249 -15.05 2.01 1.06
CA PHE A 249 -14.86 3.29 1.74
C PHE A 249 -13.47 3.90 1.46
N ALA A 250 -12.40 3.10 1.64
CA ALA A 250 -11.04 3.56 1.36
C ALA A 250 -10.84 3.90 -0.13
N SER A 251 -11.43 3.12 -1.04
CA SER A 251 -11.40 3.39 -2.48
C SER A 251 -12.18 4.64 -2.88
N GLY A 252 -13.16 5.03 -2.07
CA GLY A 252 -13.95 6.25 -2.24
C GLY A 252 -13.26 7.51 -1.72
N GLY A 253 -11.99 7.43 -1.30
CA GLY A 253 -11.21 8.58 -0.82
C GLY A 253 -11.29 8.80 0.69
N CYS A 254 -11.64 7.77 1.48
CA CYS A 254 -11.61 7.81 2.95
C CYS A 254 -12.44 8.93 3.61
N ARG A 255 -13.34 9.58 2.87
CA ARG A 255 -14.25 10.61 3.37
C ARG A 255 -15.66 10.04 3.45
N GLU A 256 -16.32 10.27 4.57
CA GLU A 256 -17.74 10.00 4.67
C GLU A 256 -18.48 10.88 3.67
N LYS A 257 -19.44 10.29 2.95
CA LYS A 257 -20.37 11.13 2.19
C LYS A 257 -21.16 11.96 3.20
N PRO A 258 -21.30 13.28 3.00
CA PRO A 258 -22.18 14.07 3.86
C PRO A 258 -23.55 13.40 3.84
N GLN A 259 -24.07 13.06 5.01
CA GLN A 259 -25.39 12.47 5.13
C GLN A 259 -26.37 13.48 4.52
N SER A 260 -26.96 13.15 3.37
CA SER A 260 -27.87 14.01 2.63
C SER A 260 -29.19 14.33 3.36
N GLY A 261 -29.28 14.05 4.67
CA GLY A 261 -30.41 14.38 5.54
C GLY A 261 -30.10 15.29 6.73
N ALA A 262 -28.83 15.59 7.05
CA ALA A 262 -28.50 16.36 8.26
C ALA A 262 -28.73 17.89 8.11
N GLU A 263 -28.58 18.44 6.89
CA GLU A 263 -28.89 19.85 6.61
C GLU A 263 -30.42 20.11 6.50
N ALA A 264 -31.22 19.08 6.23
CA ALA A 264 -32.68 19.23 6.15
C ALA A 264 -33.33 19.31 7.54
N ASP A 265 -32.78 18.64 8.55
CA ASP A 265 -33.35 18.59 9.90
C ASP A 265 -32.95 19.79 10.77
N ALA A 266 -31.85 20.46 10.45
CA ALA A 266 -31.42 21.70 11.13
C ALA A 266 -32.35 22.90 10.84
N ARG A 267 -33.15 22.85 9.76
CA ARG A 267 -34.07 23.93 9.37
C ARG A 267 -35.52 23.77 9.82
N ALA A 268 -35.90 22.69 10.50
CA ALA A 268 -37.34 22.41 10.69
C ALA A 268 -37.75 21.76 12.01
N ARG A 269 -37.28 22.24 13.17
CA ARG A 269 -38.08 22.14 14.42
C ARG A 269 -37.99 23.41 15.25
N LYS A 270 -38.67 24.48 14.82
CA LYS A 270 -39.13 25.51 15.77
C LYS A 270 -40.04 24.79 16.77
N SER A 271 -39.65 24.75 18.04
CA SER A 271 -40.46 24.14 19.09
C SER A 271 -41.83 24.83 19.14
N ARG A 272 -42.91 24.06 19.00
CA ARG A 272 -44.30 24.54 19.14
C ARG A 272 -44.69 24.86 20.60
N ILE A 273 -43.71 25.02 21.49
CA ILE A 273 -43.94 25.12 22.93
C ILE A 273 -44.19 26.58 23.38
N TYR A 274 -43.90 27.58 22.52
CA TYR A 274 -44.04 29.00 22.87
C TYR A 274 -45.12 29.78 22.10
N THR A 275 -46.19 29.11 21.66
CA THR A 275 -47.37 29.82 21.11
C THR A 275 -48.56 29.49 22.00
N HIS A 276 -49.07 30.50 22.72
CA HIS A 276 -50.29 30.49 23.58
C HIS A 276 -50.15 30.23 25.10
N TRP A 277 -49.31 31.02 25.80
CA TRP A 277 -49.38 31.13 27.28
C TRP A 277 -49.98 32.46 27.78
N GLY A 278 -50.93 33.04 27.05
CA GLY A 278 -51.64 34.25 27.49
C GLY A 278 -53.14 34.14 27.19
N ASN A 279 -53.96 34.00 28.24
CA ASN A 279 -55.42 34.10 28.18
C ASN A 279 -55.90 35.57 28.33
N GLU A 280 -55.03 36.54 28.06
CA GLU A 280 -55.39 37.95 28.19
C GLU A 280 -56.27 38.38 27.02
N ARG A 281 -57.49 38.83 27.33
CA ARG A 281 -58.39 39.42 26.35
C ARG A 281 -57.76 40.71 25.83
N PRO A 282 -57.79 40.98 24.51
CA PRO A 282 -57.27 42.24 23.96
C PRO A 282 -58.06 43.43 24.53
N ALA A 283 -57.35 44.52 24.81
CA ALA A 283 -57.92 45.72 25.41
C ALA A 283 -59.02 46.33 24.51
N PRO A 284 -60.16 46.75 25.08
CA PRO A 284 -61.25 47.34 24.30
C PRO A 284 -60.83 48.70 23.74
N VAL A 285 -61.06 48.87 22.44
CA VAL A 285 -60.81 50.11 21.71
C VAL A 285 -61.90 51.11 22.06
N LYS A 286 -61.52 52.35 22.40
CA LYS A 286 -62.43 53.48 22.65
C LYS A 286 -62.98 54.05 21.35
#